data_AF-A0A538PWR9-F1
#
_entry.id   AF-A0A538PWR9-F1
#
_cell.length_a   1.000
_cell.length_b   1.000
_cell.length_c   1.000
_cell.angle_alpha   90.00
_cell.angle_beta   90.00
_cell.angle_gamma   90.00
#
_symmetry.space_group_name_H-M   'P 1'
#
loop_
_entity.id
_entity.type
_entity.pdbx_description
1 polymer ?
#
loop_
_entity_poly.entity_id
_entity_poly.type
_entity_poly.pdbx_seq_one_letter_code
_entity_poly.pdbx_strand_id
1 'polypeptide(L)'
;MPLLPAESGHHQDHLRAKGRRERASPIPRKVETMKKHYDFSGARKNPYAKRLKKQVTIRLDDATLAYFRGLSDETGIGYQTLINLYLRECAGSRKRLSLQWGPEAKGTS
;
A
#
# COMPACT_ATOMS: atom_id res chain seq x y z
N MET A 1 -44.25 -46.22 0.28
CA MET A 1 -45.42 -45.38 0.64
C MET A 1 -45.95 -45.91 1.95
N PRO A 2 -46.07 -45.08 3.00
CA PRO A 2 -46.75 -43.79 2.97
C PRO A 2 -45.85 -42.57 3.26
N LEU A 3 -46.45 -41.40 3.06
CA LEU A 3 -45.89 -40.07 2.80
C LEU A 3 -46.01 -39.12 4.01
N LEU A 4 -44.95 -38.32 4.22
CA LEU A 4 -44.90 -36.91 4.70
C LEU A 4 -45.28 -36.59 6.17
N PRO A 5 -44.81 -35.45 6.78
CA PRO A 5 -44.25 -34.26 6.15
C PRO A 5 -42.86 -33.79 6.62
N ALA A 6 -42.21 -33.04 5.72
CA ALA A 6 -41.03 -32.25 5.96
C ALA A 6 -41.42 -30.92 6.62
N GLU A 7 -40.87 -30.63 7.79
CA GLU A 7 -40.91 -29.30 8.39
C GLU A 7 -39.49 -28.75 8.41
N SER A 8 -39.15 -28.03 7.33
CA SER A 8 -37.98 -27.17 7.26
C SER A 8 -38.13 -26.06 8.30
N GLY A 9 -37.32 -26.13 9.36
CA GLY A 9 -37.20 -25.07 10.35
C GLY A 9 -36.85 -23.75 9.68
N HIS A 10 -37.80 -22.81 9.70
CA HIS A 10 -37.62 -21.45 9.26
C HIS A 10 -36.61 -20.73 10.17
N HIS A 11 -35.37 -20.58 9.69
CA HIS A 11 -34.43 -19.62 10.26
C HIS A 11 -34.94 -18.22 9.89
N GLN A 12 -35.31 -17.41 10.89
CA GLN A 12 -35.82 -16.06 10.66
C GLN A 12 -34.67 -15.17 10.19
N ASP A 13 -34.62 -14.90 8.89
CA ASP A 13 -33.74 -13.91 8.29
C ASP A 13 -33.89 -12.56 9.02
N HIS A 14 -32.85 -12.19 9.77
CA HIS A 14 -32.69 -10.87 10.38
C HIS A 14 -32.36 -9.83 9.28
N LEU A 15 -33.34 -9.55 8.43
CA LEU A 15 -33.28 -8.47 7.45
C LEU A 15 -34.32 -7.41 7.81
N ARG A 16 -33.82 -6.45 8.60
CA ARG A 16 -34.21 -5.04 8.72
C ARG A 16 -35.54 -4.66 8.04
N ALA A 17 -36.48 -4.17 8.85
CA ALA A 17 -37.74 -3.58 8.42
C ALA A 17 -37.57 -2.71 7.16
N LYS A 18 -38.43 -2.95 6.15
CA LYS A 18 -38.46 -2.24 4.87
C LYS A 18 -38.48 -0.73 5.11
N GLY A 19 -37.33 -0.08 4.92
CA GLY A 19 -37.22 1.36 4.90
C GLY A 19 -38.15 1.95 3.83
N ARG A 20 -38.93 2.95 4.23
CA ARG A 20 -39.83 3.73 3.37
C ARG A 20 -39.09 4.13 2.09
N ARG A 21 -39.56 3.67 0.93
CA ARG A 21 -39.05 4.07 -0.39
C ARG A 21 -39.50 5.49 -0.74
N GLU A 22 -39.19 6.48 0.10
CA GLU A 22 -39.03 7.83 -0.41
C GLU A 22 -37.66 7.85 -1.06
N ARG A 23 -37.62 7.35 -2.30
CA ARG A 23 -36.42 7.38 -3.12
C ARG A 23 -36.00 8.84 -3.23
N ALA A 24 -34.88 9.21 -2.61
CA ALA A 24 -34.16 10.39 -3.04
C ALA A 24 -33.97 10.25 -4.56
N SER A 25 -34.47 11.23 -5.31
CA SER A 25 -34.37 11.24 -6.76
C SER A 25 -32.94 10.91 -7.16
N PRO A 26 -32.71 9.97 -8.11
CA PRO A 26 -31.39 9.76 -8.64
C PRO A 26 -30.89 11.10 -9.16
N ILE A 27 -29.80 11.62 -8.59
CA ILE A 27 -29.12 12.79 -9.15
C ILE A 27 -28.83 12.42 -10.60
N PRO A 28 -29.36 13.14 -11.61
CA PRO A 28 -29.06 12.83 -12.99
C PRO A 28 -27.55 12.96 -13.14
N ARG A 29 -26.85 11.83 -13.31
CA ARG A 29 -25.43 11.82 -13.63
C ARG A 29 -25.28 12.27 -15.08
N LYS A 30 -25.49 13.56 -15.31
CA LYS A 30 -24.89 14.24 -16.46
C LYS A 30 -23.40 14.22 -16.19
N VAL A 31 -22.72 13.17 -16.65
CA VAL A 31 -21.26 13.12 -16.64
C VAL A 31 -20.82 14.09 -17.72
N GLU A 32 -20.74 15.37 -17.35
CA GLU A 32 -20.13 16.38 -18.20
C GLU A 32 -18.66 15.97 -18.31
N THR A 33 -18.24 15.59 -19.52
CA THR A 33 -16.86 15.20 -19.82
C THR A 33 -15.89 16.28 -19.34
N MET A 34 -14.72 15.88 -18.84
CA MET A 34 -13.71 16.79 -18.29
C MET A 34 -13.49 18.00 -19.21
N LYS A 35 -13.43 19.20 -18.62
CA LYS A 35 -13.24 20.45 -19.36
C LYS A 35 -11.86 20.45 -20.02
N LYS A 36 -11.76 21.05 -21.21
CA LYS A 36 -10.48 21.18 -21.94
C LYS A 36 -9.46 22.01 -21.16
N HIS A 37 -9.92 23.00 -20.40
CA HIS A 37 -9.10 23.89 -19.59
C HIS A 37 -9.75 24.14 -18.23
N TYR A 38 -8.90 24.20 -17.21
CA TYR A 38 -9.27 24.51 -15.83
C TYR A 38 -8.40 25.69 -15.37
N ASP A 39 -9.01 26.71 -14.77
CA ASP A 39 -8.28 27.80 -14.14
C ASP A 39 -7.85 27.37 -12.73
N PHE A 40 -6.54 27.39 -12.49
CA PHE A 40 -5.91 27.03 -11.21
C PHE A 40 -5.30 28.25 -10.50
N SER A 41 -5.62 29.48 -10.91
CA SER A 41 -5.13 30.73 -10.30
C SER A 41 -5.35 30.81 -8.79
N GLY A 42 -6.46 30.25 -8.28
CA GLY A 42 -6.77 30.13 -6.85
C GLY A 42 -6.47 28.76 -6.21
N ALA A 43 -5.76 27.87 -6.91
CA ALA A 43 -5.56 26.50 -6.44
C ALA A 43 -4.62 26.42 -5.22
N ARG A 44 -4.97 25.55 -4.25
CA ARG A 44 -4.13 25.28 -3.07
C ARG A 44 -3.18 24.12 -3.34
N LYS A 45 -1.94 24.24 -2.89
CA LYS A 45 -0.93 23.18 -2.99
C LYS A 45 -1.43 21.92 -2.27
N ASN A 46 -1.38 20.78 -2.93
CA ASN A 46 -1.78 19.51 -2.34
C ASN A 46 -0.93 19.23 -1.08
N PRO A 47 -1.52 19.12 0.14
CA PRO A 47 -0.77 18.83 1.36
C PRO A 47 -0.03 17.49 1.31
N TYR A 48 -0.49 16.57 0.46
CA TYR A 48 0.13 15.26 0.23
C TYR A 48 1.30 15.29 -0.76
N ALA A 49 1.53 16.39 -1.49
CA ALA A 49 2.62 16.48 -2.46
C ALA A 49 4.00 16.27 -1.80
N LYS A 50 4.17 16.68 -0.54
CA LYS A 50 5.40 16.44 0.24
C LYS A 50 5.65 14.96 0.55
N ARG A 51 4.60 14.13 0.52
CA ARG A 51 4.66 12.68 0.81
C ARG A 51 4.90 11.86 -0.46
N LEU A 52 5.03 12.50 -1.62
CA LEU A 52 5.30 11.80 -2.87
C LEU A 52 6.69 11.15 -2.80
N LYS A 53 6.75 9.86 -3.13
CA LYS A 53 8.01 9.12 -3.20
C LYS A 53 8.85 9.71 -4.33
N LYS A 54 10.13 9.99 -4.03
CA LYS A 54 11.11 10.30 -5.07
C LYS A 54 11.60 8.98 -5.67
N GLN A 55 11.56 8.86 -7.00
CA GLN A 55 12.16 7.73 -7.68
C GLN A 55 13.67 7.91 -7.69
N VAL A 56 14.40 6.90 -7.20
CA VAL A 56 15.86 6.86 -7.20
C VAL A 56 16.32 5.49 -7.66
N THR A 57 17.43 5.45 -8.40
CA THR A 57 18.07 4.20 -8.81
C THR A 57 19.23 3.92 -7.86
N ILE A 58 19.15 2.84 -7.09
CA ILE A 58 20.19 2.38 -6.17
C ILE A 58 20.71 1.04 -6.69
N ARG A 59 22.02 0.89 -6.84
CA ARG A 59 22.64 -0.39 -7.18
C ARG A 59 22.72 -1.23 -5.90
N LEU A 60 22.13 -2.42 -5.93
CA LEU A 60 22.20 -3.41 -4.87
C LEU A 60 22.83 -4.67 -5.45
N ASP A 61 23.60 -5.38 -4.65
CA ASP A 61 24.08 -6.71 -5.01
C ASP A 61 22.95 -7.75 -4.97
N ASP A 62 23.18 -8.87 -5.65
CA ASP A 62 22.18 -9.93 -5.80
C ASP A 62 21.79 -10.57 -4.45
N ALA A 63 22.77 -10.78 -3.57
CA ALA A 63 22.56 -11.38 -2.26
C ALA A 63 21.65 -10.50 -1.37
N THR A 64 21.88 -9.19 -1.35
CA THR A 64 21.03 -8.23 -0.66
C THR A 64 19.61 -8.24 -1.21
N LEU A 65 19.44 -8.30 -2.54
CA LEU A 65 18.11 -8.36 -3.15
C LEU A 65 17.38 -9.66 -2.80
N ALA A 66 18.09 -10.80 -2.84
CA ALA A 66 17.56 -12.11 -2.47
C ALA A 66 17.09 -12.13 -1.02
N TYR A 67 17.88 -11.57 -0.10
CA TYR A 67 17.51 -11.43 1.32
C TYR A 67 16.17 -10.69 1.50
N PHE A 68 16.02 -9.52 0.91
CA PHE A 68 14.77 -8.74 1.04
C PHE A 68 13.57 -9.37 0.32
N ARG A 69 13.81 -10.19 -0.72
CA ARG A 69 12.75 -10.99 -1.34
C ARG A 69 12.27 -12.10 -0.40
N GLY A 70 13.17 -12.83 0.24
CA GLY A 70 12.80 -13.82 1.26
C GLY A 70 12.00 -13.20 2.41
N LEU A 71 12.47 -12.07 2.96
CA LEU A 71 11.71 -11.34 3.98
C LEU A 71 10.34 -10.86 3.48
N SER A 72 10.23 -10.51 2.20
CA SER A 72 8.95 -10.10 1.60
C SER A 72 7.96 -11.26 1.56
N ASP A 73 8.43 -12.47 1.27
CA ASP A 73 7.59 -13.66 1.22
C ASP A 73 7.12 -14.06 2.63
N GLU A 74 7.98 -13.93 3.63
CA GLU A 74 7.64 -14.23 5.03
C GLU A 74 6.69 -13.19 5.66
N THR A 75 6.92 -11.91 5.40
CA THR A 75 6.15 -10.81 6.03
C THR A 75 4.92 -10.39 5.23
N GLY A 76 4.82 -10.79 3.97
CA GLY A 76 3.82 -10.30 3.02
C GLY A 76 4.01 -8.84 2.60
N ILE A 77 5.11 -8.18 3.01
CA ILE A 77 5.41 -6.79 2.68
C ILE A 77 6.41 -6.77 1.53
N GLY A 78 6.04 -6.14 0.41
CA GLY A 78 6.92 -6.08 -0.77
C GLY A 78 8.35 -5.62 -0.45
N TYR A 79 9.35 -6.31 -0.99
CA TYR A 79 10.79 -6.07 -0.75
C TYR A 79 11.21 -4.60 -0.86
N GLN A 80 10.64 -3.85 -1.83
CA GLN A 80 10.95 -2.42 -2.01
C GLN A 80 10.47 -1.57 -0.82
N THR A 81 9.37 -1.95 -0.18
CA THR A 81 8.86 -1.30 1.04
C THR A 81 9.76 -1.63 2.22
N LEU A 82 10.20 -2.88 2.35
CA LEU A 82 11.12 -3.31 3.41
C LEU A 82 12.46 -2.56 3.32
N ILE A 83 13.08 -2.50 2.14
CA ILE A 83 14.31 -1.74 1.92
C ILE A 83 14.14 -0.29 2.40
N ASN A 84 13.04 0.36 2.01
CA ASN A 84 12.76 1.73 2.44
C ASN A 84 12.55 1.87 3.96
N LEU A 85 11.92 0.88 4.60
CA LEU A 85 11.70 0.87 6.04
C LEU A 85 13.03 0.77 6.80
N TYR A 86 13.90 -0.15 6.39
CA TYR A 86 15.22 -0.33 7.00
C TYR A 86 16.11 0.91 6.80
N LEU A 87 16.08 1.53 5.62
CA LEU A 87 16.81 2.78 5.38
C LEU A 87 16.31 3.92 6.29
N ARG A 88 15.01 3.99 6.58
CA ARG A 88 14.44 4.96 7.54
C ARG A 88 14.90 4.69 8.96
N GLU A 89 14.92 3.43 9.38
CA GLU A 89 15.41 3.05 10.70
C GLU A 89 16.88 3.44 10.86
N CYS A 90 17.74 3.12 9.88
CA CYS A 90 19.15 3.51 9.87
C CYS A 90 19.35 5.04 9.98
N ALA A 91 18.52 5.82 9.29
CA ALA A 91 18.56 7.28 9.37
C ALA A 91 18.09 7.78 10.74
N GLY A 92 17.02 7.19 11.31
CA GLY A 92 16.49 7.52 12.62
C GLY A 92 17.48 7.22 13.75
N SER A 93 18.17 6.08 13.67
CA SER A 93 19.20 5.68 14.63
C SER A 93 20.55 6.39 14.41
N ARG A 94 20.66 7.25 13.39
CA ARG A 94 21.93 7.88 12.94
C ARG A 94 23.09 6.89 12.87
N LYS A 95 22.84 5.68 12.36
CA LYS A 95 23.90 4.69 12.16
C LYS A 95 24.92 5.27 11.18
N ARG A 96 26.13 5.57 11.69
CA ARG A 96 27.25 6.02 10.86
C ARG A 96 28.08 4.80 10.53
N LEU A 97 28.32 4.59 9.24
CA LEU A 97 29.18 3.53 8.77
C LEU A 97 30.63 3.89 9.14
N SER A 98 31.24 3.12 10.04
CA SER A 98 32.65 3.24 10.41
C SER A 98 33.52 2.49 9.41
N LEU A 99 33.74 3.07 8.23
CA LEU A 99 34.69 2.54 7.25
C LEU A 99 36.12 2.91 7.67
N GLN A 100 36.79 2.02 8.37
CA GLN A 100 38.25 2.07 8.51
C GLN A 100 38.86 1.38 7.31
N TRP A 101 39.08 2.10 6.21
CA TRP A 101 39.78 1.55 5.06
C TRP A 101 41.30 1.63 5.32
N GLY A 102 41.84 0.62 5.98
CA GLY A 102 43.29 0.45 6.12
C GLY A 102 43.86 -0.24 4.87
N PRO A 103 45.04 0.17 4.35
CA PRO A 103 45.71 -0.59 3.31
C PRO A 103 46.05 -1.97 3.86
N GLU A 104 45.60 -3.01 3.16
CA GLU A 104 45.99 -4.39 3.42
C GLU A 104 47.52 -4.47 3.35
N ALA A 105 48.16 -4.64 4.51
CA ALA A 105 49.59 -4.86 4.59
C ALA A 105 49.89 -6.20 3.91
N LYS A 106 50.34 -6.15 2.66
CA LYS A 106 50.87 -7.31 1.95
C LYS A 106 52.13 -7.78 2.68
N GLY A 107 51.94 -8.74 3.58
CA GLY A 107 53.02 -9.61 4.00
C GLY A 107 53.29 -10.59 2.88
N THR A 108 54.48 -10.56 2.31
CA THR A 108 55.16 -11.76 1.81
C THR A 108 56.65 -11.50 1.79
N SER A 109 57.32 -12.26 2.66
CA SER A 109 58.72 -12.64 2.60
C SER A 109 59.04 -13.40 1.31
#